data_AF-K1TGC7-F1
#
_entry.id   AF-K1TGC7-F1
#
_cell.length_a   1.000
_cell.length_b   1.000
_cell.length_c   1.000
_cell.angle_alpha   90.00
_cell.angle_beta   90.00
_cell.angle_gamma   90.00
#
_symmetry.space_group_name_H-M   'P 1'
#
loop_
_entity.id
_entity.type
_entity.pdbx_description
1 polymer ?
#
loop_
_entity_poly.entity_id
_entity_poly.type
_entity_poly.pdbx_seq_one_letter_code
_entity_poly.pdbx_strand_id
1 'polypeptide(L)'
;HKKEKELSKKIKALETYIAERESNKMYLNAFEWRIEFPEVLDNKGNFTGFDCIIGNPPYGVSITGPYRAAIVEGLDKVPDYEIYYYFIQIASQLLMENGLLSYIIPNTYLFNAYANNYRTDILNNWNIIEILDCTKFPIFESAVVRNTINIWQKGAVKNGVVGYRNTANASSFEDLITTPTEHITKQDLLDMNQNWGLAFF
;
A
#
# COMPACT_ATOMS: atom_id res chain seq x y z
N HIS A 1 -36.56 -25.47 -27.56
CA HIS A 1 -37.44 -25.41 -26.37
C HIS A 1 -36.75 -25.43 -25.01
N LYS A 2 -36.27 -26.56 -24.44
CA LYS A 2 -35.67 -26.53 -23.07
C LYS A 2 -34.40 -25.65 -22.99
N LYS A 3 -33.50 -25.82 -23.95
CA LYS A 3 -32.23 -25.06 -24.08
C LYS A 3 -32.46 -23.55 -24.31
N GLU A 4 -33.51 -23.24 -25.06
CA GLU A 4 -33.93 -21.88 -25.43
C GLU A 4 -34.54 -21.14 -24.23
N LYS A 5 -35.34 -21.87 -23.42
CA LYS A 5 -35.90 -21.38 -22.16
C LYS A 5 -34.81 -21.14 -21.10
N GLU A 6 -33.77 -21.99 -21.06
CA GLU A 6 -32.59 -21.76 -20.21
C GLU A 6 -31.77 -20.55 -20.67
N LEU A 7 -31.54 -20.39 -21.98
CA LEU A 7 -30.81 -19.24 -22.52
C LEU A 7 -31.52 -17.94 -22.20
N SER A 8 -32.83 -17.87 -22.43
CA SER A 8 -33.65 -16.69 -22.11
C SER A 8 -33.59 -16.33 -20.62
N LYS A 9 -33.59 -17.33 -19.73
CA LYS A 9 -33.45 -17.11 -18.29
C LYS A 9 -32.07 -16.56 -17.91
N LYS A 10 -31.00 -17.02 -18.56
CA LYS A 10 -29.63 -16.50 -18.37
C LYS A 10 -29.49 -15.06 -18.88
N ILE A 11 -30.04 -14.76 -20.06
CA ILE A 11 -30.03 -13.40 -20.63
C ILE A 11 -30.73 -12.43 -19.68
N LYS A 12 -31.94 -12.78 -19.22
CA LYS A 12 -32.69 -11.93 -18.30
C LYS A 12 -31.98 -11.71 -16.95
N ALA A 13 -31.29 -12.73 -16.45
CA ALA A 13 -30.48 -12.60 -15.23
C ALA A 13 -29.28 -11.66 -15.44
N LEU A 14 -28.61 -11.75 -16.59
CA LEU A 14 -27.50 -10.85 -16.96
C LEU A 14 -27.99 -9.41 -17.17
N GLU A 15 -29.12 -9.21 -17.85
CA GLU A 15 -29.74 -7.89 -18.03
C GLU A 15 -30.10 -7.25 -16.69
N THR A 16 -30.68 -8.02 -15.77
CA THR A 16 -31.01 -7.54 -14.42
C THR A 16 -29.75 -7.16 -13.65
N TYR A 17 -28.70 -8.00 -13.72
CA TYR A 17 -27.41 -7.73 -13.10
C TYR A 17 -26.72 -6.48 -13.65
N ILE A 18 -26.79 -6.24 -14.97
CA ILE A 18 -26.25 -5.04 -15.62
C ILE A 18 -27.04 -3.81 -15.16
N ALA A 19 -28.37 -3.87 -15.19
CA ALA A 19 -29.23 -2.75 -14.80
C ALA A 19 -29.05 -2.36 -13.31
N GLU A 20 -28.89 -3.34 -12.42
CA GLU A 20 -28.56 -3.11 -11.00
C GLU A 20 -27.19 -2.44 -10.83
N ARG A 21 -26.18 -2.82 -11.63
CA ARG A 21 -24.84 -2.22 -11.60
C ARG A 21 -24.81 -0.80 -12.16
N GLU A 22 -25.50 -0.55 -13.26
CA GLU A 22 -25.62 0.77 -13.90
C GLU A 22 -26.43 1.76 -13.05
N SER A 23 -27.48 1.28 -12.36
CA SER A 23 -28.29 2.11 -11.45
C SER A 23 -27.67 2.27 -10.06
N ASN A 24 -26.57 1.58 -9.77
CA ASN A 24 -25.89 1.69 -8.50
C ASN A 24 -25.22 3.07 -8.37
N LYS A 25 -25.87 3.95 -7.59
CA LYS A 25 -25.42 5.31 -7.27
C LYS A 25 -24.01 5.39 -6.68
N MET A 26 -23.45 4.27 -6.21
CA MET A 26 -22.07 4.19 -5.73
C MET A 26 -21.04 4.54 -6.83
N TYR A 27 -21.35 4.29 -8.10
CA TYR A 27 -20.43 4.59 -9.21
C TYR A 27 -20.58 6.00 -9.78
N LEU A 28 -21.65 6.72 -9.44
CA LEU A 28 -21.98 8.02 -10.05
C LEU A 28 -20.95 9.13 -9.79
N ASN A 29 -20.02 8.90 -8.85
CA ASN A 29 -18.84 9.74 -8.61
C ASN A 29 -17.58 8.90 -8.30
N ALA A 30 -17.59 7.60 -8.61
CA ALA A 30 -16.44 6.74 -8.33
C ALA A 30 -15.39 6.92 -9.42
N PHE A 31 -14.14 7.09 -9.00
CA PHE A 31 -13.00 7.05 -9.91
C PHE A 31 -12.74 5.60 -10.32
N GLU A 32 -13.10 5.22 -11.54
CA GLU A 32 -12.94 3.85 -12.05
C GLU A 32 -11.65 3.74 -12.86
N TRP A 33 -10.64 3.10 -12.27
CA TRP A 33 -9.29 2.97 -12.85
C TRP A 33 -9.30 2.43 -14.27
N ARG A 34 -10.20 1.49 -14.60
CA ARG A 34 -10.26 0.85 -15.92
C ARG A 34 -10.76 1.79 -17.03
N ILE A 35 -11.50 2.84 -16.65
CA ILE A 35 -11.99 3.87 -17.59
C ILE A 35 -10.92 4.94 -17.77
N GLU A 36 -10.33 5.37 -16.65
CA GLU A 36 -9.38 6.49 -16.62
C GLU A 36 -7.99 6.08 -17.13
N PHE A 37 -7.61 4.82 -16.96
CA PHE A 37 -6.33 4.25 -17.38
C PHE A 37 -6.55 2.96 -18.18
N PRO A 38 -7.07 3.03 -19.41
CA PRO A 38 -7.29 1.83 -20.24
C PRO A 38 -5.99 1.08 -20.56
N GLU A 39 -4.82 1.73 -20.46
CA GLU A 39 -3.49 1.13 -20.65
C GLU A 39 -3.12 0.09 -19.60
N VAL A 40 -3.77 0.08 -18.44
CA VAL A 40 -3.56 -0.94 -17.38
C VAL A 40 -4.48 -2.14 -17.56
N LEU A 41 -5.04 -2.32 -18.76
CA LEU A 41 -5.86 -3.46 -19.14
C LEU A 41 -5.10 -4.37 -20.10
N ASP A 42 -5.32 -5.68 -19.99
CA ASP A 42 -4.87 -6.64 -21.00
C ASP A 42 -5.74 -6.58 -22.27
N ASN A 43 -5.34 -7.31 -23.31
CA ASN A 43 -6.09 -7.41 -24.57
C ASN A 43 -7.52 -7.98 -24.42
N LYS A 44 -7.88 -8.52 -23.25
CA LYS A 44 -9.22 -9.03 -22.91
C LYS A 44 -10.01 -8.06 -22.02
N GLY A 45 -9.45 -6.90 -21.69
CA GLY A 45 -10.07 -5.89 -20.83
C GLY A 45 -9.96 -6.19 -19.33
N ASN A 46 -9.10 -7.12 -18.91
CA ASN A 46 -8.86 -7.39 -17.48
C ASN A 46 -7.83 -6.40 -16.92
N PHE A 47 -8.06 -5.91 -15.71
CA PHE A 47 -7.13 -5.06 -15.00
C PHE A 47 -5.83 -5.82 -14.68
N THR A 48 -4.70 -5.34 -15.19
CA THR A 48 -3.37 -5.94 -14.98
C THR A 48 -2.60 -5.29 -13.82
N GLY A 49 -3.00 -4.08 -13.43
CA GLY A 49 -2.34 -3.31 -12.39
C GLY A 49 -1.36 -2.26 -12.93
N PHE A 50 -0.93 -1.36 -12.05
CA PHE A 50 0.00 -0.28 -12.34
C PHE A 50 1.46 -0.74 -12.18
N ASP A 51 2.35 -0.21 -13.02
CA ASP A 51 3.81 -0.39 -12.88
C ASP A 51 4.35 0.28 -11.61
N CYS A 52 3.79 1.44 -11.25
CA CYS A 52 4.16 2.15 -10.04
C CYS A 52 2.99 2.95 -9.44
N ILE A 53 3.03 3.12 -8.12
CA ILE A 53 2.13 3.98 -7.36
C ILE A 53 3.00 4.87 -6.47
N ILE A 54 2.86 6.18 -6.64
CA ILE A 54 3.59 7.21 -5.90
C ILE A 54 2.57 8.06 -5.15
N GLY A 55 2.83 8.40 -3.89
CA GLY A 55 1.87 9.18 -3.14
C GLY A 55 2.31 9.62 -1.75
N ASN A 56 1.51 10.53 -1.22
CA ASN A 56 1.55 11.01 0.16
C ASN A 56 0.15 10.73 0.74
N PRO A 57 -0.15 9.48 1.14
CA PRO A 57 -1.47 9.14 1.69
C PRO A 57 -1.78 10.00 2.92
N PRO A 58 -3.06 10.22 3.25
CA PRO A 58 -3.44 11.01 4.43
C PRO A 58 -2.94 10.37 5.74
N TYR A 59 -2.64 11.20 6.74
CA TYR A 59 -2.18 10.77 8.07
C TYR A 59 -3.07 11.33 9.19
N GLY A 60 -3.02 10.71 10.38
CA GLY A 60 -3.71 11.23 11.57
C GLY A 60 -5.24 11.13 11.54
N VAL A 61 -5.80 10.41 10.57
CA VAL A 61 -7.23 10.14 10.45
C VAL A 61 -7.46 8.65 10.66
N SER A 62 -8.36 8.33 11.59
CA SER A 62 -8.82 6.96 11.81
C SER A 62 -10.20 6.75 11.20
N ILE A 63 -10.40 5.58 10.61
CA ILE A 63 -11.71 5.16 10.10
C ILE A 63 -12.57 4.68 11.27
N THR A 64 -13.79 5.21 11.41
CA THR A 64 -14.68 4.91 12.54
C THR A 64 -16.08 4.49 12.08
N GLY A 65 -16.86 3.89 12.99
CA GLY A 65 -18.26 3.56 12.75
C GLY A 65 -18.50 2.50 11.67
N PRO A 66 -19.66 2.55 10.97
CA PRO A 66 -20.03 1.56 9.95
C PRO A 66 -19.04 1.45 8.78
N TYR A 67 -18.37 2.55 8.40
CA TYR A 67 -17.36 2.56 7.34
C TYR A 67 -16.17 1.68 7.68
N ARG A 68 -15.74 1.65 8.95
CA ARG A 68 -14.66 0.77 9.39
C ARG A 68 -15.03 -0.70 9.25
N ALA A 69 -16.27 -1.07 9.59
CA ALA A 69 -16.71 -2.44 9.44
C ALA A 69 -16.68 -2.89 7.98
N ALA A 70 -17.20 -2.06 7.07
CA ALA A 70 -17.18 -2.35 5.63
C ALA A 70 -15.75 -2.43 5.06
N ILE A 71 -14.85 -1.54 5.51
CA ILE A 71 -13.44 -1.56 5.07
C ILE A 71 -12.72 -2.80 5.59
N VAL A 72 -12.93 -3.20 6.84
CA VAL A 72 -12.32 -4.41 7.42
C VAL A 72 -12.95 -5.70 6.86
N GLU A 73 -14.14 -5.64 6.27
CA GLU A 73 -14.73 -6.76 5.55
C GLU A 73 -14.11 -6.93 4.15
N GLY A 74 -13.82 -5.82 3.47
CA GLY A 74 -13.20 -5.82 2.14
C GLY A 74 -11.66 -5.83 2.12
N LEU A 75 -11.03 -5.41 3.22
CA LEU A 75 -9.58 -5.34 3.43
C LEU A 75 -9.22 -5.96 4.77
N ASP A 76 -8.00 -6.45 4.92
CA ASP A 76 -7.55 -7.04 6.19
C ASP A 76 -7.42 -6.00 7.31
N LYS A 77 -7.44 -6.49 8.55
CA LYS A 77 -7.19 -5.65 9.73
C LYS A 77 -5.80 -5.03 9.66
N VAL A 78 -5.71 -3.76 10.05
CA VAL A 78 -4.45 -3.01 10.18
C VAL A 78 -4.09 -2.80 11.66
N PRO A 79 -2.83 -2.45 11.99
CA PRO A 79 -2.35 -2.35 13.38
C PRO A 79 -3.13 -1.43 14.32
N ASP A 80 -3.50 -0.23 13.88
CA ASP A 80 -4.07 0.82 14.76
C ASP A 80 -5.09 1.74 14.06
N TYR A 81 -5.67 1.28 12.95
CA TYR A 81 -6.66 2.01 12.14
C TYR A 81 -6.19 3.36 11.59
N GLU A 82 -4.89 3.66 11.61
CA GLU A 82 -4.36 4.78 10.83
C GLU A 82 -4.60 4.52 9.34
N ILE A 83 -5.15 5.52 8.65
CA ILE A 83 -5.66 5.35 7.29
C ILE A 83 -4.57 4.95 6.28
N TYR A 84 -3.31 5.36 6.46
CA TYR A 84 -2.24 5.05 5.52
C TYR A 84 -1.95 3.54 5.39
N TYR A 85 -2.21 2.74 6.44
CA TYR A 85 -2.05 1.29 6.36
C TYR A 85 -2.98 0.68 5.31
N TYR A 86 -4.21 1.19 5.21
CA TYR A 86 -5.17 0.78 4.19
C TYR A 86 -4.74 1.24 2.80
N PHE A 87 -4.14 2.42 2.66
CA PHE A 87 -3.58 2.86 1.38
C PHE A 87 -2.47 1.93 0.88
N ILE A 88 -1.60 1.42 1.76
CA ILE A 88 -0.58 0.44 1.40
C ILE A 88 -1.24 -0.88 0.93
N GLN A 89 -2.28 -1.35 1.62
CA GLN A 89 -3.02 -2.55 1.21
C GLN A 89 -3.70 -2.37 -0.15
N ILE A 90 -4.35 -1.22 -0.38
CA ILE A 90 -4.98 -0.88 -1.66
C ILE A 90 -3.92 -0.81 -2.76
N ALA A 91 -2.78 -0.16 -2.51
CA ALA A 91 -1.69 -0.08 -3.46
C ALA A 91 -1.16 -1.48 -3.83
N SER A 92 -1.05 -2.40 -2.86
CA SER A 92 -0.70 -3.80 -3.14
C SER A 92 -1.68 -4.46 -4.11
N GLN A 93 -2.98 -4.20 -3.98
CA GLN A 93 -3.99 -4.77 -4.89
C GLN A 93 -3.95 -4.13 -6.29
N LEU A 94 -3.62 -2.84 -6.36
CA LEU A 94 -3.57 -2.07 -7.61
C LEU A 94 -2.27 -2.25 -8.40
N LEU A 95 -1.15 -2.57 -7.73
CA LEU A 95 0.12 -2.82 -8.40
C LEU A 95 0.15 -4.18 -9.11
N MET A 96 0.79 -4.22 -10.27
CA MET A 96 1.18 -5.48 -10.89
C MET A 96 2.32 -6.16 -10.09
N GLU A 97 2.58 -7.44 -10.36
CA GLU A 97 3.72 -8.15 -9.75
C GLU A 97 5.04 -7.45 -10.14
N ASN A 98 5.95 -7.27 -9.18
CA ASN A 98 7.16 -6.45 -9.30
C ASN A 98 6.92 -4.94 -9.53
N GLY A 99 5.68 -4.45 -9.45
CA GLY A 99 5.37 -3.02 -9.47
C GLY A 99 5.92 -2.28 -8.24
N LEU A 100 6.15 -0.98 -8.37
CA LEU A 100 6.80 -0.16 -7.34
C LEU A 100 5.81 0.69 -6.55
N LEU A 101 5.95 0.69 -5.23
CA LEU A 101 5.32 1.64 -4.32
C LEU A 101 6.36 2.66 -3.87
N SER A 102 6.05 3.95 -4.00
CA SER A 102 6.83 5.04 -3.40
C SER A 102 5.95 5.92 -2.55
N TYR A 103 5.87 5.64 -1.24
CA TYR A 103 5.03 6.39 -0.31
C TYR A 103 5.84 7.14 0.74
N ILE A 104 5.44 8.40 0.95
CA ILE A 104 5.77 9.13 2.16
C ILE A 104 4.73 8.69 3.20
N ILE A 105 5.11 8.13 4.34
CA ILE A 105 4.21 7.75 5.45
C ILE A 105 4.81 8.08 6.80
N PRO A 106 4.01 8.17 7.88
CA PRO A 106 4.53 8.37 9.22
C PRO A 106 5.49 7.24 9.59
N ASN A 107 6.54 7.53 10.35
CA ASN A 107 7.51 6.53 10.78
C ASN A 107 6.97 5.57 11.86
N THR A 108 5.71 5.75 12.31
CA THR A 108 5.10 5.01 13.42
C THR A 108 5.07 3.51 13.18
N TYR A 109 4.92 3.06 11.94
CA TYR A 109 4.95 1.62 11.61
C TYR A 109 6.28 0.94 11.96
N LEU A 110 7.38 1.68 12.10
CA LEU A 110 8.69 1.14 12.47
C LEU A 110 8.73 0.67 13.93
N PHE A 111 7.98 1.29 14.84
CA PHE A 111 8.08 1.06 16.29
C PHE A 111 6.73 0.85 16.99
N ASN A 112 5.60 0.89 16.27
CA ASN A 112 4.31 0.58 16.85
C ASN A 112 4.28 -0.88 17.33
N ALA A 113 3.98 -1.09 18.60
CA ALA A 113 3.90 -2.41 19.24
C ALA A 113 2.80 -3.30 18.62
N TYR A 114 1.71 -2.71 18.10
CA TYR A 114 0.63 -3.44 17.43
C TYR A 114 0.97 -3.84 15.99
N ALA A 115 2.05 -3.29 15.42
CA ALA A 115 2.43 -3.50 14.03
C ALA A 115 3.43 -4.65 13.81
N ASN A 116 3.67 -5.50 14.81
CA ASN A 116 4.63 -6.62 14.71
C ASN A 116 4.26 -7.58 13.55
N ASN A 117 3.01 -8.07 13.52
CA ASN A 117 2.54 -8.92 12.42
C ASN A 117 2.58 -8.19 11.08
N TYR A 118 2.20 -6.90 11.06
CA TYR A 118 2.20 -6.10 9.85
C TYR A 118 3.60 -5.91 9.27
N ARG A 119 4.62 -5.66 10.10
CA ARG A 119 6.02 -5.60 9.69
C ARG A 119 6.51 -6.93 9.13
N THR A 120 6.12 -8.05 9.74
CA THR A 120 6.37 -9.40 9.18
C THR A 120 5.73 -9.56 7.80
N ASP A 121 4.48 -9.10 7.64
CA ASP A 121 3.77 -9.13 6.36
C ASP A 121 4.42 -8.21 5.32
N ILE A 122 4.97 -7.06 5.73
CA ILE A 122 5.78 -6.21 4.84
C ILE A 122 6.96 -7.04 4.29
N LEU A 123 7.75 -7.68 5.16
CA LEU A 123 8.91 -8.48 4.73
C LEU A 123 8.56 -9.72 3.90
N ASN A 124 7.30 -10.17 3.93
CA ASN A 124 6.84 -11.33 3.19
C ASN A 124 6.21 -10.97 1.84
N ASN A 125 5.63 -9.77 1.72
CA ASN A 125 4.87 -9.37 0.54
C ASN A 125 5.55 -8.26 -0.27
N TRP A 126 6.57 -7.61 0.31
CA TRP A 126 7.29 -6.51 -0.32
C TRP A 126 8.80 -6.73 -0.30
N ASN A 127 9.42 -6.45 -1.43
CA ASN A 127 10.85 -6.30 -1.57
C ASN A 127 11.20 -4.85 -1.27
N ILE A 128 11.71 -4.63 -0.07
CA ILE A 128 12.02 -3.29 0.44
C ILE A 128 13.34 -2.85 -0.20
N ILE A 129 13.23 -2.05 -1.27
CA ILE A 129 14.40 -1.48 -1.96
C ILE A 129 15.04 -0.44 -1.05
N GLU A 130 14.24 0.45 -0.47
CA GLU A 130 14.75 1.47 0.44
C GLU A 130 13.68 1.93 1.43
N ILE A 131 14.07 2.04 2.70
CA ILE A 131 13.40 2.87 3.71
C ILE A 131 14.32 4.06 4.01
N LEU A 132 13.91 5.24 3.56
CA LEU A 132 14.57 6.50 3.86
C LEU A 132 13.96 7.08 5.14
N ASP A 133 14.67 7.00 6.25
CA ASP A 133 14.22 7.56 7.52
C ASP A 133 14.47 9.06 7.57
N CYS A 134 13.40 9.87 7.54
CA CYS A 134 13.48 11.33 7.62
C CYS A 134 13.20 11.87 9.03
N THR A 135 13.33 11.06 10.08
CA THR A 135 12.86 11.39 11.44
C THR A 135 13.55 12.59 12.11
N LYS A 136 14.80 12.92 11.72
CA LYS A 136 15.62 13.97 12.36
C LYS A 136 15.35 15.37 11.84
N PHE A 137 14.79 15.51 10.65
CA PHE A 137 14.55 16.80 10.02
C PHE A 137 13.10 16.90 9.50
N PRO A 138 12.46 18.07 9.62
CA PRO A 138 11.13 18.27 9.07
C PRO A 138 11.18 18.26 7.55
N ILE A 139 10.48 17.33 6.92
CA ILE A 139 10.34 17.29 5.44
C ILE A 139 9.22 18.21 4.94
N PHE A 140 8.31 18.63 5.82
CA PHE A 140 7.21 19.53 5.50
C PHE A 140 7.26 20.72 6.45
N GLU A 141 7.19 21.95 5.91
CA GLU A 141 7.30 23.19 6.69
C GLU A 141 6.19 23.32 7.75
N SER A 142 5.00 22.77 7.48
CA SER A 142 3.81 22.94 8.31
C SER A 142 3.41 21.71 9.13
N ALA A 143 4.19 20.61 9.10
CA ALA A 143 3.82 19.36 9.77
C ALA A 143 4.87 18.91 10.78
N VAL A 144 4.41 18.48 11.95
CA VAL A 144 5.26 17.94 13.05
C VAL A 144 5.44 16.41 12.91
N VAL A 145 4.74 15.78 11.96
CA VAL A 145 4.80 14.33 11.76
C VAL A 145 6.18 13.95 11.22
N ARG A 146 6.78 12.93 11.82
CA ARG A 146 8.01 12.31 11.37
C ARG A 146 7.68 11.24 10.35
N ASN A 147 8.39 11.25 9.24
CA ASN A 147 8.03 10.47 8.09
C ASN A 147 9.20 9.61 7.63
N THR A 148 8.84 8.61 6.84
CA THR A 148 9.75 7.81 6.04
C THR A 148 9.34 7.96 4.57
N ILE A 149 10.31 7.91 3.67
CA ILE A 149 10.05 7.71 2.24
C ILE A 149 10.37 6.25 1.94
N ASN A 150 9.38 5.53 1.43
CA ASN A 150 9.44 4.08 1.31
C ASN A 150 9.37 3.69 -0.15
N ILE A 151 10.41 3.04 -0.66
CA ILE A 151 10.47 2.51 -2.01
C ILE A 151 10.43 0.99 -1.91
N TRP A 152 9.26 0.42 -2.18
CA TRP A 152 9.02 -1.01 -2.07
C TRP A 152 8.60 -1.58 -3.43
N GLN A 153 9.01 -2.80 -3.73
CA GLN A 153 8.57 -3.54 -4.89
C GLN A 153 7.63 -4.65 -4.46
N LYS A 154 6.48 -4.78 -5.13
CA LYS A 154 5.53 -5.87 -4.84
C LYS A 154 6.17 -7.23 -5.13
N GLY A 155 5.99 -8.16 -4.19
CA GLY A 155 6.63 -9.47 -4.16
C GLY A 155 7.57 -9.58 -2.94
N ALA A 156 7.85 -10.79 -2.44
CA ALA A 156 8.66 -10.98 -1.23
C ALA A 156 10.08 -10.39 -1.33
N VAL A 157 10.69 -10.05 -0.18
CA VAL A 157 12.10 -9.59 -0.09
C VAL A 157 13.02 -10.47 -0.91
N LYS A 158 13.70 -9.86 -1.88
CA LYS A 158 14.69 -10.51 -2.74
C LYS A 158 16.04 -10.51 -2.04
N ASN A 159 16.79 -11.59 -2.19
CA ASN A 159 18.15 -11.76 -1.64
C ASN A 159 18.25 -11.67 -0.09
N GLY A 160 17.13 -11.60 0.62
CA GLY A 160 17.09 -11.57 2.09
C GLY A 160 17.64 -10.29 2.72
N VAL A 161 17.76 -9.19 1.98
CA VAL A 161 18.28 -7.90 2.47
C VAL A 161 17.28 -6.77 2.23
N VAL A 162 17.30 -5.78 3.11
CA VAL A 162 16.49 -4.57 3.06
C VAL A 162 17.42 -3.37 3.01
N GLY A 163 17.19 -2.49 2.03
CA GLY A 163 17.92 -1.23 1.94
C GLY A 163 17.32 -0.18 2.88
N TYR A 164 18.18 0.60 3.53
CA TYR A 164 17.76 1.73 4.35
C TYR A 164 18.79 2.85 4.35
N ARG A 165 18.35 4.05 4.70
CA ARG A 165 19.22 5.17 5.06
C ARG A 165 18.68 5.81 6.33
N ASN A 166 19.54 5.98 7.31
CA ASN A 166 19.22 6.58 8.60
C ASN A 166 19.76 8.02 8.71
N THR A 167 19.32 8.71 9.75
CA THR A 167 19.75 10.11 10.02
C THR A 167 20.95 10.23 10.98
N ALA A 168 21.64 9.13 11.28
CA ALA A 168 22.76 9.13 12.21
C ALA A 168 23.86 10.09 11.75
N ASN A 169 24.22 10.01 10.45
CA ASN A 169 25.29 10.80 9.85
C ASN A 169 24.79 11.92 8.90
N ALA A 170 23.48 12.14 8.80
CA ALA A 170 22.89 13.19 7.97
C ALA A 170 22.49 14.41 8.83
N SER A 171 22.78 15.61 8.32
CA SER A 171 22.36 16.90 8.91
C SER A 171 21.16 17.55 8.21
N SER A 172 20.87 17.14 6.98
CA SER A 172 19.77 17.65 6.15
C SER A 172 19.17 16.52 5.30
N PHE A 173 18.05 16.80 4.64
CA PHE A 173 17.46 15.87 3.68
C PHE A 173 18.37 15.69 2.47
N GLU A 174 19.01 16.77 2.01
CA GLU A 174 20.00 16.78 0.93
C GLU A 174 21.20 15.90 1.26
N ASP A 175 21.70 15.96 2.50
CA ASP A 175 22.75 15.05 2.95
C ASP A 175 22.24 13.60 2.92
N LEU A 176 21.03 13.34 3.44
CA LEU A 176 20.49 11.99 3.53
C LEU A 176 20.34 11.32 2.16
N ILE A 177 19.88 12.04 1.14
CA ILE A 177 19.71 11.45 -0.21
C ILE A 177 21.04 11.26 -0.96
N THR A 178 22.14 11.83 -0.45
CA THR A 178 23.49 11.64 -1.02
C THR A 178 24.31 10.60 -0.28
N THR A 179 23.88 10.11 0.89
CA THR A 179 24.56 9.01 1.57
C THR A 179 24.34 7.68 0.82
N PRO A 180 25.33 6.77 0.82
CA PRO A 180 25.12 5.41 0.31
C PRO A 180 24.01 4.69 1.08
N THR A 181 23.20 3.89 0.36
CA THR A 181 22.19 3.02 0.99
C THR A 181 22.87 1.91 1.80
N GLU A 182 22.51 1.81 3.07
CA GLU A 182 22.92 0.73 3.96
C GLU A 182 21.98 -0.47 3.81
N HIS A 183 22.41 -1.64 4.26
CA HIS A 183 21.65 -2.88 4.11
C HIS A 183 21.62 -3.65 5.42
N ILE A 184 20.44 -4.17 5.76
CA ILE A 184 20.20 -5.03 6.91
C ILE A 184 19.55 -6.33 6.44
N THR A 185 19.82 -7.45 7.11
CA THR A 185 19.19 -8.71 6.70
C THR A 185 17.73 -8.76 7.13
N LYS A 186 16.92 -9.49 6.37
CA LYS A 186 15.53 -9.80 6.75
C LYS A 186 15.48 -10.48 8.13
N GLN A 187 16.47 -11.32 8.46
CA GLN A 187 16.51 -12.00 9.75
C GLN A 187 16.75 -11.02 10.91
N ASP A 188 17.70 -10.09 10.76
CA ASP A 188 17.96 -9.08 11.80
C ASP A 188 16.73 -8.20 12.05
N LEU A 189 15.99 -7.84 11.00
CA LEU A 189 14.72 -7.12 11.13
C LEU A 189 13.61 -7.93 11.79
N LEU A 190 13.58 -9.26 11.58
CA LEU A 190 12.65 -10.15 12.28
C LEU A 190 13.02 -10.26 13.76
N ASP A 191 14.31 -10.35 14.08
CA ASP A 191 14.81 -10.42 15.45
C ASP A 191 14.55 -9.10 16.20
N MET A 192 14.63 -7.97 15.50
CA MET A 192 14.34 -6.62 16.00
C MET A 192 12.91 -6.14 15.69
N ASN A 193 11.98 -7.05 15.41
CA ASN A 193 10.63 -6.69 14.93
C ASN A 193 9.75 -5.97 15.95
N GLN A 194 10.21 -5.73 17.18
CA GLN A 194 9.52 -4.82 18.10
C GLN A 194 9.75 -3.35 17.73
N ASN A 195 10.90 -3.02 17.15
CA ASN A 195 11.25 -1.65 16.78
C ASN A 195 12.36 -1.63 15.71
N TRP A 196 11.97 -1.53 14.45
CA TRP A 196 12.89 -1.35 13.32
C TRP A 196 13.58 0.00 13.35
N GLY A 197 12.97 1.01 13.97
CA GLY A 197 13.59 2.31 14.18
C GLY A 197 14.88 2.23 15.00
N LEU A 198 15.10 1.18 15.80
CA LEU A 198 16.38 0.91 16.47
C LEU A 198 17.31 0.02 15.64
N ALA A 199 16.77 -0.78 14.71
CA ALA A 199 17.56 -1.67 13.87
C ALA A 199 18.36 -0.91 12.80
N PHE A 200 17.92 0.31 12.46
CA PHE A 200 18.58 1.16 11.48
C PHE A 200 19.67 2.06 12.09
N PHE A 201 20.01 1.94 13.39
CA PHE A 201 21.04 2.75 14.06
C PHE A 201 22.16 1.90 14.68
#